data_AF-A0A5Z0FAV6-F1
#
_entry.id   AF-A0A5Z0FAV6-F1
#
_cell.length_a   1.000
_cell.length_b   1.000
_cell.length_c   1.000
_cell.angle_alpha   90.00
_cell.angle_beta   90.00
_cell.angle_gamma   90.00
#
_symmetry.space_group_name_H-M   'P 1'
#
loop_
_entity.id
_entity.type
_entity.pdbx_description
1 polymer ?
#
loop_
_entity_poly.entity_id
_entity_poly.type
_entity_poly.pdbx_seq_one_letter_code
_entity_poly.pdbx_strand_id
1 'polypeptide(L)'
;FLRTGFIVGHPGESEADFEELCEFVKDFGFDRISVFAYSKEEDTAAFDMEQVPFKVINKRLKIIEKIVDEVIEKSFEKEVGQKRLVVCTGKSSEGEFFIAAKDLRWDREIDGEIL
;
A
#
# COMPACT_ATOMS: atom_id res chain seq x y z
N PHE A 1 11.04 -4.45 6.50
CA PHE A 1 10.40 -3.25 5.98
C PHE A 1 10.58 -3.21 4.49
N LEU A 2 9.58 -3.73 3.78
CA LEU A 2 9.45 -3.64 2.34
C LEU A 2 8.13 -2.94 2.03
N ARG A 3 8.23 -1.84 1.27
CA ARG A 3 7.10 -1.05 0.80
C ARG A 3 7.02 -1.14 -0.72
N THR A 4 5.80 -1.26 -1.23
CA THR A 4 5.54 -1.26 -2.67
C THR A 4 4.25 -0.53 -3.02
N GLY A 5 4.08 -0.21 -4.30
CA GLY A 5 2.85 0.30 -4.88
C GLY A 5 2.38 -0.60 -6.03
N PHE A 6 1.07 -0.79 -6.14
CA PHE A 6 0.45 -1.50 -7.26
C PHE A 6 -0.55 -0.59 -7.98
N ILE A 7 -0.64 -0.76 -9.29
CA ILE A 7 -1.68 -0.13 -10.11
C ILE A 7 -2.64 -1.22 -10.55
N VAL A 8 -3.93 -0.98 -10.38
CA VAL A 8 -5.02 -1.89 -10.78
C VAL A 8 -5.76 -1.29 -11.96
N GLY A 9 -6.10 -2.13 -12.92
CA GLY A 9 -6.81 -1.71 -14.13
C GLY A 9 -5.89 -1.15 -15.21
N HIS A 10 -4.62 -1.54 -15.21
CA HIS A 10 -3.73 -1.24 -16.33
C HIS A 10 -4.39 -1.73 -17.65
N PRO A 11 -4.24 -1.00 -18.77
CA PRO A 11 -4.81 -1.42 -20.04
C PRO A 11 -4.42 -2.87 -20.40
N GLY A 12 -5.41 -3.68 -20.77
CA GLY A 12 -5.26 -5.11 -21.03
C GLY A 12 -5.29 -6.05 -19.80
N GLU A 13 -5.40 -5.55 -18.57
CA GLU A 13 -5.44 -6.39 -17.35
C GLU A 13 -6.65 -7.32 -17.35
N SER A 14 -6.40 -8.62 -17.51
CA SER A 14 -7.42 -9.66 -17.49
C SER A 14 -7.88 -9.99 -16.08
N GLU A 15 -8.92 -10.81 -15.93
CA GLU A 15 -9.34 -11.29 -14.61
C GLU A 15 -8.27 -12.20 -13.98
N ALA A 16 -7.60 -13.03 -14.79
CA ALA A 16 -6.54 -13.91 -14.32
C ALA A 16 -5.33 -13.12 -13.79
N ASP A 17 -4.93 -12.05 -14.47
CA ASP A 17 -3.83 -11.18 -14.00
C ASP A 17 -4.16 -10.53 -12.65
N PHE A 18 -5.42 -10.10 -12.48
CA PHE A 18 -5.87 -9.50 -11.23
C PHE A 18 -5.95 -10.52 -10.09
N GLU A 19 -6.41 -11.74 -10.38
CA GLU A 19 -6.43 -12.85 -9.41
C GLU A 19 -5.01 -13.23 -8.98
N GLU A 20 -4.07 -13.35 -9.92
CA GLU A 20 -2.65 -13.61 -9.63
C GLU A 20 -2.05 -12.50 -8.77
N LEU A 21 -2.33 -11.23 -9.07
CA LEU A 21 -1.91 -10.11 -8.24
C LEU A 21 -2.46 -10.22 -6.81
N CYS A 22 -3.73 -10.59 -6.65
CA CYS A 22 -4.34 -10.76 -5.33
C CYS A 22 -3.68 -11.88 -4.52
N GLU A 23 -3.36 -13.01 -5.16
CA GLU A 23 -2.64 -14.12 -4.52
C GLU A 23 -1.22 -13.72 -4.15
N PHE A 24 -0.49 -13.07 -5.07
CA PHE A 24 0.85 -12.58 -4.83
C PHE A 24 0.92 -11.63 -3.62
N VAL A 25 -0.01 -10.68 -3.52
CA VAL A 25 -0.07 -9.74 -2.39
C VAL A 25 -0.33 -10.46 -1.07
N LYS A 26 -1.23 -11.45 -1.05
CA LYS A 26 -1.52 -12.26 0.15
C LYS A 26 -0.30 -13.04 0.62
N ASP A 27 0.41 -13.66 -0.30
CA ASP A 27 1.42 -14.66 0.03
C ASP A 27 2.81 -14.05 0.29
N PHE A 28 3.12 -12.93 -0.37
CA PHE A 28 4.44 -12.30 -0.24
C PHE A 28 4.70 -11.74 1.16
N GLY A 29 3.67 -11.11 1.77
CA GLY A 29 3.78 -10.52 3.12
C GLY A 29 4.55 -9.21 3.17
N PHE A 30 4.19 -8.24 2.33
CA PHE A 30 4.73 -6.88 2.38
C PHE A 30 4.44 -6.17 3.71
N ASP A 31 5.28 -5.20 4.07
CA ASP A 31 5.06 -4.41 5.29
C ASP A 31 4.12 -3.22 5.02
N ARG A 32 4.24 -2.58 3.86
CA ARG A 32 3.36 -1.49 3.44
C ARG A 32 3.04 -1.59 1.96
N ILE A 33 1.79 -1.37 1.62
CA ILE A 33 1.31 -1.42 0.24
C ILE A 33 0.45 -0.19 -0.01
N SER A 34 0.59 0.40 -1.19
CA SER A 34 -0.34 1.40 -1.71
C SER A 34 -0.94 0.87 -3.01
N VAL A 35 -2.25 1.01 -3.20
CA VAL A 35 -2.91 0.57 -4.43
C VAL A 35 -3.57 1.77 -5.08
N PHE A 36 -3.40 1.87 -6.40
CA PHE A 36 -3.90 2.99 -7.20
C PHE A 36 -4.74 2.49 -8.38
N ALA A 37 -5.76 3.25 -8.75
CA ALA A 37 -6.40 3.07 -10.05
C ALA A 37 -5.42 3.47 -11.16
N TYR A 38 -5.43 2.74 -12.27
CA TYR A 38 -4.77 3.24 -13.48
C TYR A 38 -5.40 4.57 -13.93
N SER A 39 -4.55 5.54 -14.24
CA SER A 39 -4.89 6.81 -14.89
C SER A 39 -4.28 6.84 -16.27
N LYS A 40 -5.08 7.20 -17.28
CA LYS A 40 -4.64 7.30 -18.67
C LYS A 40 -3.94 8.65 -18.90
N GLU A 41 -2.68 8.60 -19.30
CA GLU A 41 -1.84 9.80 -19.53
C GLU A 41 -1.36 9.85 -20.99
N GLU A 42 -1.48 11.01 -21.65
CA GLU A 42 -1.29 11.21 -23.11
C GLU A 42 0.10 10.80 -23.62
N ASP A 43 1.15 10.96 -22.81
CA ASP A 43 2.54 10.69 -23.21
C ASP A 43 3.04 9.29 -22.80
N THR A 44 2.12 8.33 -22.63
CA THR A 44 2.48 6.97 -22.20
C THR A 44 2.17 5.92 -23.27
N ALA A 45 2.96 4.84 -23.31
CA ALA A 45 2.71 3.71 -24.19
C ALA A 45 1.33 3.06 -23.94
N ALA A 46 0.79 3.21 -22.73
CA ALA A 46 -0.50 2.69 -22.33
C ALA A 46 -1.69 3.59 -22.75
N PHE A 47 -1.43 4.76 -23.34
CA PHE A 47 -2.48 5.68 -23.79
C PHE A 47 -3.39 5.05 -24.86
N ASP A 48 -2.80 4.44 -25.89
CA ASP A 48 -3.54 3.88 -27.03
C ASP A 48 -4.01 2.44 -26.82
N MET A 49 -3.71 1.83 -25.67
CA MET A 49 -4.09 0.46 -25.36
C MET A 49 -5.59 0.33 -25.01
N GLU A 50 -6.13 -0.88 -25.13
CA GLU A 50 -7.53 -1.18 -24.76
C GLU A 50 -7.73 -1.02 -23.25
N GLN A 51 -8.64 -0.13 -22.88
CA GLN A 51 -8.84 0.28 -21.48
C GLN A 51 -9.76 -0.67 -20.74
N VAL A 52 -9.45 -0.94 -19.47
CA VAL A 52 -10.34 -1.66 -18.57
C VAL A 52 -11.50 -0.73 -18.15
N PRO A 53 -12.77 -1.17 -18.19
CA PRO A 53 -13.88 -0.33 -17.80
C PRO A 53 -13.76 0.14 -16.34
N PHE A 54 -14.00 1.43 -16.08
CA PHE A 54 -13.90 2.02 -14.73
C PHE A 54 -14.68 1.27 -13.64
N LYS A 55 -15.85 0.69 -13.99
CA LYS A 55 -16.62 -0.15 -13.05
C LYS A 55 -15.86 -1.40 -12.60
N VAL A 56 -15.08 -2.01 -13.50
CA VAL A 56 -14.22 -3.16 -13.19
C VAL A 56 -13.07 -2.72 -12.29
N ILE A 57 -12.38 -1.62 -12.64
CA ILE A 57 -11.27 -1.06 -11.82
C ILE A 57 -11.72 -0.80 -10.38
N ASN A 58 -12.86 -0.12 -10.18
CA ASN A 58 -13.38 0.14 -8.83
C ASN A 58 -13.75 -1.13 -8.07
N LYS A 59 -14.27 -2.15 -8.76
CA LYS A 59 -14.57 -3.44 -8.13
C LYS A 59 -13.27 -4.11 -7.66
N ARG A 60 -12.23 -4.10 -8.50
CA ARG A 60 -10.92 -4.67 -8.22
C ARG A 60 -10.22 -3.95 -7.06
N LEU A 61 -10.22 -2.61 -7.04
CA LEU A 61 -9.71 -1.80 -5.93
C LEU A 61 -10.32 -2.22 -4.59
N LYS A 62 -11.65 -2.29 -4.50
CA LYS A 62 -12.34 -2.71 -3.27
C LYS A 62 -11.98 -4.12 -2.80
N ILE A 63 -11.60 -5.00 -3.72
CA ILE A 63 -11.20 -6.38 -3.39
C ILE A 63 -9.78 -6.37 -2.85
N ILE A 64 -8.84 -5.77 -3.58
CA ILE A 64 -7.43 -5.78 -3.21
C ILE A 64 -7.12 -4.90 -1.99
N GLU A 65 -7.86 -3.80 -1.77
CA GLU A 65 -7.72 -2.97 -0.56
C GLU A 65 -7.97 -3.80 0.71
N LYS A 66 -9.01 -4.65 0.72
CA LYS A 66 -9.27 -5.55 1.86
C LYS A 66 -8.12 -6.53 2.10
N ILE A 67 -7.54 -7.05 1.02
CA ILE A 67 -6.40 -7.95 1.08
C ILE A 67 -5.18 -7.21 1.66
N VAL A 68 -4.94 -5.98 1.20
CA VAL A 68 -3.86 -5.13 1.68
C VAL A 68 -4.02 -4.85 3.18
N ASP A 69 -5.22 -4.52 3.63
CA ASP A 69 -5.51 -4.27 5.05
C ASP A 69 -5.13 -5.49 5.91
N GLU A 70 -5.55 -6.69 5.50
CA GLU A 70 -5.22 -7.95 6.20
C GLU A 70 -3.71 -8.23 6.22
N VAL A 71 -3.00 -7.93 5.13
CA VAL A 71 -1.54 -8.13 5.03
C VAL A 71 -0.79 -7.14 5.91
N ILE A 72 -1.20 -5.87 5.92
CA ILE A 72 -0.60 -4.81 6.75
C ILE A 72 -0.84 -5.10 8.23
N GLU A 73 -2.04 -5.55 8.62
CA GLU A 73 -2.35 -5.92 10.02
C GLU A 73 -1.42 -7.05 10.49
N LYS A 74 -1.28 -8.12 9.70
CA LYS A 74 -0.32 -9.21 9.98
C LYS A 74 1.13 -8.75 10.06
N SER A 75 1.52 -7.73 9.28
CA SER A 75 2.86 -7.13 9.40
C SER A 75 3.00 -6.41 10.74
N PHE A 76 2.01 -5.60 11.16
CA PHE A 76 2.04 -4.92 12.45
C PHE A 76 2.05 -5.87 13.65
N GLU A 77 1.28 -6.96 13.61
CA GLU A 77 1.27 -7.98 14.67
C GLU A 77 2.67 -8.54 14.94
N LYS A 78 3.47 -8.73 13.89
CA LYS A 78 4.86 -9.20 14.02
C LYS A 78 5.75 -8.19 14.73
N GLU A 79 5.44 -6.89 14.63
CA GLU A 79 6.25 -5.84 15.25
C GLU A 79 6.01 -5.72 16.77
N VAL A 80 4.90 -6.25 17.29
CA VAL A 80 4.55 -6.17 18.71
C VAL A 80 5.62 -6.83 19.59
N GLY A 81 6.06 -6.11 20.62
CA GLY A 81 7.08 -6.58 21.58
C GLY A 81 8.52 -6.51 21.05
N GLN A 82 8.74 -6.08 19.80
CA GLN A 82 10.08 -5.90 19.27
C GLN A 82 10.67 -4.53 19.65
N LYS A 83 11.99 -4.49 19.85
CA LYS A 83 12.72 -3.22 20.02
C LYS A 83 12.99 -2.62 18.63
N ARG A 84 12.81 -1.30 18.51
CA ARG A 84 13.06 -0.54 17.28
C ARG A 84 13.95 0.66 17.55
N LEU A 85 14.80 0.97 16.58
CA LEU A 85 15.51 2.24 16.55
C LEU A 85 14.61 3.25 15.86
N VAL A 86 14.35 4.35 16.55
CA VAL A 86 13.41 5.37 16.12
C VAL A 86 14.07 6.75 16.15
N VAL A 87 13.54 7.65 15.34
CA VAL A 87 13.86 9.08 15.36
C VAL A 87 12.66 9.81 15.96
N CYS A 88 12.88 10.53 17.05
CA CYS A 88 11.86 11.41 17.61
C CYS A 88 11.66 12.61 16.67
N THR A 89 10.43 12.81 16.20
CA THR A 89 10.07 13.86 15.24
C THR A 89 9.44 15.08 15.90
N GLY A 90 9.18 15.03 17.21
CA GLY A 90 8.65 16.16 17.99
C GLY A 90 7.39 15.79 18.74
N LYS A 91 6.48 16.76 18.91
CA LYS A 91 5.15 16.51 19.51
C LYS A 91 4.36 15.58 18.60
N SER A 92 3.70 14.58 19.18
CA SER A 92 2.79 13.71 18.44
C SER A 92 1.48 14.41 18.09
N SER A 93 0.83 13.91 17.03
CA SER A 93 -0.51 14.30 16.61
C SER A 93 -1.60 13.89 17.61
N GLU A 94 -1.35 12.90 18.46
CA GLU A 94 -2.30 12.35 19.45
C GLU A 94 -2.37 13.17 20.75
N GLY A 95 -1.43 14.10 20.97
CA GLY A 95 -1.52 15.04 22.09
C GLY A 95 -0.17 15.60 22.57
N GLU A 96 -0.23 16.70 23.31
CA GLU A 96 0.97 17.44 23.73
C GLU A 96 1.88 16.69 24.72
N PHE A 97 1.40 15.59 25.30
CA PHE A 97 2.15 14.77 26.24
C PHE A 97 2.89 13.60 25.57
N PHE A 98 2.69 13.39 24.28
CA PHE A 98 3.32 12.31 23.52
C PHE A 98 4.40 12.85 22.58
N ILE A 99 5.49 12.09 22.43
CA ILE A 99 6.55 12.36 21.47
C ILE A 99 6.31 11.45 20.28
N ALA A 100 6.06 12.02 19.10
CA ALA A 100 6.01 11.22 17.89
C ALA A 100 7.42 10.71 17.56
N ALA A 101 7.49 9.46 17.19
CA ALA A 101 8.69 8.82 16.70
C ALA A 101 8.41 8.07 15.39
N LYS A 102 9.45 7.89 14.58
CA LYS A 102 9.39 7.08 13.37
C LYS A 102 10.49 6.03 13.39
N ASP A 103 10.16 4.81 12.98
CA ASP A 103 11.16 3.77 12.72
C ASP A 103 12.15 4.28 11.66
N LEU A 104 13.45 4.03 11.85
CA LEU A 104 14.49 4.46 10.91
C LEU A 104 14.30 3.95 9.48
N ARG A 105 13.56 2.85 9.31
CA ARG A 105 13.28 2.24 8.00
C ARG A 105 12.10 2.90 7.28
N TRP A 106 11.29 3.69 8.00
CA TRP A 106 10.08 4.31 7.47
C TRP A 106 10.38 5.61 6.76
N ASP A 107 9.56 5.92 5.77
CA ASP A 107 9.57 7.21 5.13
C ASP A 107 9.10 8.32 6.08
N ARG A 108 9.68 9.51 5.91
CA ARG A 108 9.43 10.66 6.80
C ARG A 108 8.03 11.24 6.64
N GLU A 109 7.51 11.28 5.42
CA GLU A 109 6.25 11.97 5.12
C GLU A 109 5.11 11.00 4.82
N ILE A 110 5.43 9.77 4.39
CA ILE A 110 4.42 8.86 3.86
C ILE A 110 4.00 7.78 4.86
N ASP A 111 4.92 7.26 5.68
CA ASP A 111 4.59 6.23 6.68
C ASP A 111 4.02 6.85 7.96
N GLY A 112 3.40 6.03 8.81
CA GLY A 112 2.77 6.48 10.05
C GLY A 112 3.73 6.98 11.13
N GLU A 113 3.18 7.24 12.31
CA GLU A 113 3.94 7.58 13.53
C GLU A 113 3.82 6.48 14.60
N ILE A 114 4.83 6.39 15.45
CA ILE A 114 4.87 5.59 16.67
C ILE A 114 4.74 6.57 17.85
N LEU A 115 3.92 6.18 18.84
CA LEU A 115 3.68 6.93 20.08
C LEU A 115 4.53 6.44 21.24
#